data_AF-A0A453P9P7-F1
#
_entry.id   AF-A0A453P9P7-F1
#
_cell.length_a   1.000
_cell.length_b   1.000
_cell.length_c   1.000
_cell.angle_alpha   90.00
_cell.angle_beta   90.00
_cell.angle_gamma   90.00
#
_symmetry.space_group_name_H-M   'P 1'
#
loop_
_entity.id
_entity.type
_entity.pdbx_description
1 polymer ?
#
loop_
_entity_poly.entity_id
_entity_poly.type
_entity_poly.pdbx_seq_one_letter_code
_entity_poly.pdbx_strand_id
1 'polypeptide(L)'
;MKAELQVLSPLVPIREVIFLRFCKQLAEGAWAVVDVSIDGLLSNQNSAATSAGSNLKCRRLPSGCVILRLERLHESNWSEFSGSIRS
;
A
#
# COMPACT_ATOMS: atom_id res chain seq x y z
N MET A 1 -8.42 3.20 -3.91
CA MET A 1 -8.62 2.17 -2.86
C MET A 1 -8.53 2.88 -1.50
N LYS A 2 -9.38 2.53 -0.52
CA LYS A 2 -9.32 3.07 0.85
C LYS A 2 -8.95 1.92 1.79
N ALA A 3 -8.01 2.14 2.70
CA ALA A 3 -7.64 1.13 3.69
C ALA A 3 -7.24 1.78 5.02
N GLU A 4 -7.17 0.96 6.05
CA GLU A 4 -6.68 1.33 7.38
C GLU A 4 -5.21 0.92 7.53
N LEU A 5 -4.37 1.87 7.90
CA LEU A 5 -2.99 1.63 8.26
C LEU A 5 -2.88 1.47 9.77
N GLN A 6 -2.57 0.25 10.20
CA GLN A 6 -2.19 -0.07 11.56
C GLN A 6 -0.67 -0.26 11.63
N VAL A 7 -0.01 0.49 12.49
CA VAL A 7 1.39 0.27 12.84
C VAL A 7 1.41 -0.63 14.08
N LEU A 8 2.39 -1.53 14.19
CA LEU A 8 2.54 -2.45 15.33
C LEU A 8 2.91 -1.74 16.67
N SER A 9 2.70 -0.42 16.77
CA SER A 9 2.87 0.35 17.98
C SER A 9 1.50 0.75 18.54
N PRO A 10 1.14 0.33 19.77
CA PRO A 10 -0.16 0.65 20.37
C PRO A 10 -0.35 2.14 20.64
N LEU A 11 0.72 2.94 20.59
CA LEU A 11 0.69 4.39 20.78
C LEU A 11 0.35 5.15 19.48
N VAL A 12 0.29 4.47 18.34
CA VAL A 12 -0.03 5.07 17.05
C VAL A 12 -1.47 4.71 16.69
N PRO A 13 -2.39 5.69 16.61
CA PRO A 13 -3.77 5.41 16.22
C PRO A 13 -3.82 4.91 14.79
N ILE A 14 -4.84 4.10 14.49
CA ILE A 14 -5.15 3.64 13.14
C ILE A 14 -5.49 4.85 12.28
N ARG A 15 -4.97 4.88 11.05
CA ARG A 15 -5.17 5.99 10.10
C ARG A 15 -5.79 5.47 8.82
N GLU A 16 -6.81 6.17 8.32
CA GLU A 16 -7.31 5.92 6.97
C GLU A 16 -6.32 6.45 5.93
N VAL A 17 -6.06 5.65 4.90
CA VAL A 17 -5.16 6.00 3.79
C VAL A 17 -5.87 5.74 2.47
N ILE A 18 -5.73 6.69 1.54
CA ILE A 18 -6.20 6.53 0.17
C ILE A 18 -4.99 6.36 -0.75
N PHE A 19 -5.01 5.31 -1.56
CA PHE A 19 -3.92 5.00 -2.48
C PHE A 19 -4.42 4.42 -3.81
N LEU A 20 -3.55 4.50 -4.80
CA LEU A 20 -3.65 3.80 -6.07
C LEU A 20 -2.84 2.51 -5.97
N ARG A 21 -3.43 1.39 -6.39
CA ARG A 21 -2.76 0.10 -6.50
C ARG A 21 -2.56 -0.24 -7.97
N PHE A 22 -1.33 -0.49 -8.36
CA PHE A 22 -0.97 -0.98 -9.68
C PHE A 22 -0.50 -2.42 -9.59
N CYS A 23 -1.08 -3.29 -10.42
CA CYS A 23 -0.69 -4.70 -10.52
C CYS A 23 -0.17 -4.98 -11.92
N LYS A 24 1.02 -5.56 -12.03
CA LYS A 24 1.60 -5.98 -13.31
C LYS A 24 2.20 -7.38 -13.20
N GLN A 25 1.80 -8.25 -14.11
CA GLN A 25 2.46 -9.54 -14.26
C GLN A 25 3.89 -9.30 -14.79
N LEU A 26 4.88 -9.76 -14.03
CA LEU A 26 6.29 -9.67 -14.41
C LEU A 26 6.71 -10.88 -15.25
N ALA A 27 6.18 -12.05 -14.90
CA ALA A 27 6.38 -13.32 -15.58
C ALA A 27 5.22 -14.27 -15.25
N GLU A 28 5.20 -15.46 -15.86
CA GLU A 28 4.30 -16.52 -15.43
C GLU A 28 4.52 -16.84 -13.95
N GLY A 29 3.44 -16.79 -13.15
CA GLY A 29 3.53 -16.98 -11.70
C GLY A 29 4.13 -15.81 -10.89
N ALA A 30 4.51 -14.67 -11.49
CA ALA A 30 5.09 -13.53 -10.76
C ALA A 30 4.36 -12.21 -11.03
N TRP A 31 3.96 -11.50 -9.97
CA TRP A 31 3.22 -10.23 -10.04
C TRP A 31 3.85 -9.15 -9.18
N ALA A 32 4.08 -7.96 -9.73
CA ALA A 32 4.38 -6.78 -8.95
C ALA A 32 3.08 -6.09 -8.54
N VAL A 33 2.97 -5.76 -7.26
CA VAL A 33 1.91 -4.92 -6.71
C VAL A 33 2.56 -3.69 -6.09
N VAL A 34 2.17 -2.50 -6.54
CA VAL A 34 2.70 -1.23 -6.04
C VAL A 34 1.56 -0.33 -5.61
N ASP A 35 1.64 0.16 -4.39
CA ASP A 35 0.72 1.13 -3.80
C ASP A 35 1.37 2.51 -3.71
N VAL A 36 0.67 3.53 -4.21
CA VAL A 36 1.10 4.94 -4.16
C VAL A 36 0.05 5.74 -3.41
N SER A 37 0.41 6.35 -2.28
CA SER A 37 -0.50 7.21 -1.51
C SER A 37 -0.81 8.49 -2.27
N ILE A 38 -2.07 8.93 -2.26
CA ILE A 38 -2.50 10.17 -2.90
C ILE A 38 -2.68 11.33 -1.91
N ASP A 39 -2.39 11.10 -0.62
CA ASP A 39 -2.52 12.09 0.45
C ASP A 39 -1.70 13.37 0.18
N GLY A 40 -0.55 13.23 -0.50
CA GLY A 40 0.28 14.36 -0.92
C GLY A 40 -0.32 15.21 -2.04
N LEU A 41 -1.19 14.64 -2.88
CA LEU A 41 -1.86 15.38 -3.96
C LEU A 41 -3.06 16.18 -3.43
N LEU A 42 -3.86 15.57 -2.55
CA LEU A 42 -5.03 16.24 -1.93
C LEU A 42 -4.63 17.44 -1.07
N SER A 43 -3.45 17.38 -0.43
CA SER A 43 -2.89 18.49 0.35
C SER A 43 -2.55 19.74 -0.48
N ASN A 44 -2.28 19.61 -1.79
CA ASN A 44 -1.95 20.76 -2.65
C ASN A 44 -3.17 21.44 -3.24
N GLN A 45 -4.36 20.84 -3.16
CA GLN A 45 -5.58 21.35 -3.81
C GLN A 45 -6.53 22.02 -2.82
N ASN A 46 -6.42 21.72 -1.51
CA ASN A 46 -7.35 22.19 -0.49
C ASN A 46 -6.69 23.16 0.51
N SER A 47 -6.32 24.36 0.03
CA SER A 47 -6.13 25.54 0.90
C SER A 47 -7.46 26.19 1.31
N ALA A 48 -8.60 25.70 0.79
CA ALA A 48 -9.91 26.27 1.07
C ALA A 48 -11.01 25.19 1.00
N ALA A 49 -11.18 24.42 2.08
CA ALA A 49 -12.48 23.96 2.58
C ALA A 49 -12.28 22.84 3.62
N THR A 50 -12.56 23.18 4.89
CA THR A 50 -13.28 22.37 5.87
C THR A 50 -12.76 20.95 6.20
N SER A 51 -11.94 20.92 7.26
CA SER A 51 -12.19 20.16 8.50
C SER A 51 -12.65 18.69 8.43
N ALA A 52 -11.68 17.79 8.48
CA ALA A 52 -11.73 16.61 9.35
C ALA A 52 -10.29 16.23 9.75
N GLY A 53 -9.87 16.64 10.95
CA GLY A 53 -8.71 16.05 11.65
C GLY A 53 -7.32 16.39 11.10
N SER A 54 -6.74 17.48 11.60
CA SER A 54 -5.29 17.69 11.77
C SER A 54 -4.32 16.87 10.90
N ASN A 55 -3.83 17.48 9.81
CA ASN A 55 -2.41 17.53 9.42
C ASN A 55 -1.47 16.40 9.93
N LEU A 56 -1.79 15.14 9.66
CA LEU A 56 -0.80 14.08 9.66
C LEU A 56 -0.29 13.98 8.23
N LYS A 57 0.70 14.80 7.87
CA LYS A 57 1.46 14.71 6.61
C LYS A 57 2.20 13.37 6.55
N CYS A 58 1.48 12.27 6.44
CA CYS A 58 2.02 10.95 6.20
C CYS A 58 2.25 10.83 4.71
N ARG A 59 3.27 11.52 4.20
CA ARG A 59 3.72 11.31 2.82
C ARG A 59 4.35 9.93 2.77
N ARG A 60 3.52 8.91 2.55
CA ARG A 60 4.01 7.56 2.31
C ARG A 60 4.72 7.58 0.96
N LEU A 61 5.93 7.03 0.94
CA LEU A 61 6.59 6.73 -0.32
C LEU A 61 5.84 5.57 -1.01
N PRO A 62 5.98 5.42 -2.32
CA PRO A 62 5.51 4.22 -3.01
C PRO A 62 5.97 2.97 -2.26
N SER A 63 5.03 2.08 -1.99
CA SER A 63 5.29 0.84 -1.27
C SER A 63 4.65 -0.31 -2.03
N GLY A 64 5.37 -1.40 -2.24
CA GLY A 64 4.84 -2.54 -2.96
C GLY A 64 5.39 -3.87 -2.49
N CYS A 65 4.98 -4.94 -3.17
CA CYS A 65 5.52 -6.28 -3.00
C CYS A 65 5.53 -7.04 -4.33
N VAL A 66 6.36 -8.08 -4.41
CA VAL A 66 6.28 -9.07 -5.48
C VAL A 66 5.59 -10.31 -4.94
N ILE A 67 4.55 -10.73 -5.63
CA ILE A 67 3.83 -11.97 -5.35
C ILE A 67 4.39 -13.04 -6.26
N LEU A 68 4.94 -14.11 -5.67
CA LEU A 68 5.42 -15.26 -6.39
C LEU A 68 4.49 -16.45 -6.13
N ARG A 69 4.10 -17.15 -7.19
CA ARG A 69 3.44 -18.45 -7.12
C ARG A 69 4.50 -19.48 -6.77
N LEU A 70 4.34 -20.13 -5.61
CA LEU A 70 5.17 -21.26 -5.24
C LEU A 70 4.43 -22.55 -5.57
N GLU A 71 5.05 -23.40 -6.38
CA GLU A 71 4.60 -24.78 -6.54
C GLU A 71 5.06 -25.58 -5.32
N ARG A 72 4.13 -25.88 -4.41
CA ARG A 72 4.41 -26.87 -3.34
C ARG A 72 4.11 -28.26 -3.87
N LEU A 73 4.93 -29.24 -3.48
CA LEU A 73 4.83 -30.68 -3.83
C LEU A 73 3.56 -31.41 -3.33
N HIS A 74 2.51 -30.68 -2.93
CA HIS A 74 1.20 -31.25 -2.62
C HIS A 74 0.13 -30.17 -2.81
N GLU A 75 -0.52 -30.21 -3.98
CA GLU A 75 -1.78 -29.55 -4.38
C GLU A 75 -2.29 -28.39 -3.49
N SER A 76 -1.47 -27.38 -3.24
CA SER A 76 -1.91 -26.17 -2.55
C SER A 76 -1.07 -25.01 -3.03
N ASN A 77 -1.66 -24.25 -3.95
CA ASN A 77 -1.04 -23.14 -4.66
C ASN A 77 -1.00 -21.93 -3.72
N TRP A 78 0.09 -21.78 -2.97
CA TRP A 78 0.29 -20.65 -2.06
C TRP A 78 1.05 -19.54 -2.77
N SER A 79 0.58 -18.29 -2.62
CA SER A 79 1.31 -17.10 -3.04
C SER A 79 2.10 -16.52 -1.87
N GLU A 80 3.40 -16.33 -2.04
CA GLU A 80 4.27 -15.73 -1.02
C GLU A 80 4.64 -14.28 -1.39
N PHE A 81 4.66 -13.40 -0.39
CA PHE A 81 5.04 -12.00 -0.54
C PHE A 81 6.55 -11.87 -0.44
N SER A 82 7.22 -11.96 -1.58
CA SER A 82 8.68 -11.82 -1.70
C SER A 82 9.04 -10.34 -1.83
N GLY A 83 9.38 -9.73 -0.69
CA GLY A 83 10.05 -8.42 -0.65
C GLY A 83 9.14 -7.20 -0.68
N SER A 84 9.55 -6.17 0.07
CA SER A 84 8.95 -4.84 0.02
C SER A 84 9.67 -4.01 -1.04
N ILE A 85 8.95 -3.56 -2.06
CA ILE A 85 9.46 -2.54 -3.00
C ILE A 85 9.43 -1.22 -2.22
N ARG A 86 10.56 -0.83 -1.65
CA ARG A 86 10.79 0.52 -1.13
C ARG A 86 11.57 1.30 -2.19
N SER A 87 11.08 2.49 -2.54
CA SER A 87 11.78 3.44 -3.42
C SER A 87 13.10 3.90 -2.81
#